data_AF-A0A2H0LGR6-F1
#
_entry.id   AF-A0A2H0LGR6-F1
#
_cell.length_a   1.000
_cell.length_b   1.000
_cell.length_c   1.000
_cell.angle_alpha   90.00
_cell.angle_beta   90.00
_cell.angle_gamma   90.00
#
_symmetry.space_group_name_H-M   'P 1'
#
loop_
_entity.id
_entity.type
_entity.pdbx_description
1 polymer ?
#
loop_
_entity_poly.entity_id
_entity_poly.type
_entity_poly.pdbx_seq_one_letter_code
_entity_poly.pdbx_strand_id
1 'polypeptide(L)'
;MALPLQSMWRSWLIIGGLVIICAVIAWRTGGPPRVGLALMSSGELLLSVLPNLVLGFLLAGFLQVLLPGELISQWMGHESGGVGLLIGTAAGALTPGGPFTHFPILASFLSKGAGVGPVCAYIAAWALIGVNRIIVWELPILGPRIALVRFLASMAVPPLVGWLAGALYRVFRFSA
;
A
#
# COMPACT_ATOMS: atom_id res chain seq x y z
N MET A 1 -5.70 21.38 -4.96
CA MET A 1 -5.26 20.05 -4.47
C MET A 1 -3.95 20.25 -3.70
N ALA A 2 -4.01 20.37 -2.37
CA ALA A 2 -2.79 20.52 -1.58
C ALA A 2 -2.11 19.16 -1.46
N LEU A 3 -0.87 19.05 -1.94
CA LEU A 3 -0.08 17.83 -1.75
C LEU A 3 0.02 17.53 -0.24
N PRO A 4 -0.16 16.28 0.21
CA PRO A 4 -0.17 15.91 1.64
C PRO A 4 1.21 16.03 2.32
N LEU A 5 2.18 16.71 1.68
CA LEU A 5 3.55 16.95 2.15
C LEU A 5 3.59 17.56 3.57
N GLN A 6 2.58 18.35 3.94
CA GLN A 6 2.48 18.94 5.29
C GLN A 6 2.28 17.90 6.42
N SER A 7 1.92 16.66 6.11
CA SER A 7 1.87 15.57 7.11
C SER A 7 3.17 14.75 7.15
N MET A 8 3.99 14.82 6.09
CA MET A 8 5.14 13.94 5.89
C MET A 8 6.39 14.38 6.67
N TRP A 9 6.46 15.63 7.14
CA TRP A 9 7.63 16.15 7.85
C TRP A 9 7.98 15.35 9.10
N ARG A 10 6.98 14.80 9.81
CA ARG A 10 7.21 13.92 10.98
C ARG A 10 7.99 12.67 10.57
N SER A 11 7.58 12.04 9.48
CA SER A 11 8.26 10.88 8.92
C SER A 11 9.68 11.23 8.44
N TRP A 12 9.86 12.41 7.83
CA TRP A 12 11.18 12.87 7.40
C TRP A 12 12.13 13.11 8.55
N LEU A 13 11.65 13.65 9.68
CA LEU A 13 12.46 13.82 10.88
C LEU A 13 12.88 12.48 11.48
N ILE A 14 11.93 11.53 11.61
CA ILE A 14 12.21 10.21 12.18
C ILE A 14 13.22 9.45 11.29
N ILE A 15 12.96 9.38 9.99
CA ILE A 15 13.83 8.65 9.05
C ILE A 15 15.18 9.37 8.91
N GLY A 16 15.19 10.69 8.79
CA GLY A 16 16.41 11.49 8.70
C GLY A 16 17.29 11.33 9.93
N GLY A 17 16.71 11.31 11.14
CA GLY A 17 17.41 11.03 12.38
C GLY A 17 18.07 9.64 12.38
N LEU A 18 17.32 8.61 11.98
CA LEU A 18 17.87 7.24 11.86
C LEU A 18 19.01 7.16 10.83
N VAL A 19 18.89 7.84 9.69
CA VAL A 19 19.95 7.91 8.67
C VAL A 19 21.22 8.55 9.25
N ILE A 20 21.09 9.67 9.98
CA ILE A 20 22.23 10.34 10.63
C ILE A 20 22.89 9.42 11.64
N ILE A 21 22.11 8.71 12.48
CA ILE A 21 22.63 7.76 13.45
C ILE A 21 23.42 6.65 12.74
N CYS A 22 22.84 6.04 11.70
CA CYS A 22 23.52 5.01 10.92
C CYS A 22 24.78 5.53 10.22
N ALA A 23 24.77 6.76 9.71
CA ALA A 23 25.93 7.40 9.10
C ALA A 23 27.05 7.63 10.12
N VAL A 24 26.72 8.09 11.33
CA VAL A 24 27.68 8.25 12.43
C VAL A 24 28.26 6.90 12.85
N ILE A 25 27.44 5.86 12.97
CA ILE A 25 27.90 4.50 13.28
C ILE A 25 28.84 3.97 12.17
N ALA A 26 28.46 4.13 10.91
CA ALA A 26 29.29 3.72 9.76
C ALA A 26 30.64 4.45 9.74
N TRP A 27 30.62 5.75 10.03
CA TRP A 27 31.84 6.56 10.15
C TRP A 27 32.72 6.11 11.31
N ARG A 28 32.14 5.85 12.50
CA ARG A 28 32.87 5.41 13.69
C ARG A 28 33.49 4.01 13.53
N THR A 29 32.84 3.13 12.76
CA THR A 29 33.25 1.72 12.63
C THR A 29 34.16 1.46 11.43
N GLY A 30 34.13 2.29 10.40
CA GLY A 30 34.95 2.08 9.19
C GLY A 30 35.31 3.34 8.42
N GLY A 31 35.13 4.52 9.01
CA GLY A 31 35.55 5.79 8.44
C GLY A 31 34.81 6.19 7.16
N PRO A 32 35.38 7.15 6.39
CA PRO A 32 34.82 7.65 5.14
C PRO A 32 34.53 6.56 4.08
N PRO A 33 35.36 5.53 3.88
CA PRO A 33 35.10 4.49 2.88
C PRO A 33 33.80 3.73 3.13
N ARG A 34 33.49 3.42 4.39
CA ARG A 34 32.26 2.68 4.75
C ARG A 34 31.00 3.51 4.52
N VAL A 35 31.08 4.82 4.73
CA VAL A 35 29.98 5.75 4.39
C VAL A 35 29.83 5.87 2.87
N GLY A 36 30.95 5.95 2.12
CA GLY A 36 30.93 5.94 0.66
C GLY A 36 30.24 4.71 0.08
N LEU A 37 30.56 3.52 0.58
CA LEU A 37 29.89 2.28 0.19
C LEU A 37 28.39 2.30 0.49
N ALA A 38 27.99 2.78 1.67
CA ALA A 38 26.58 2.90 2.03
C ALA A 38 25.82 3.85 1.08
N LEU A 39 26.44 4.98 0.69
CA LEU A 39 25.86 5.93 -0.26
C LEU A 39 25.75 5.34 -1.67
N MET A 40 26.78 4.64 -2.15
CA MET A 40 26.75 3.97 -3.46
C MET A 40 25.65 2.91 -3.51
N SER A 41 25.58 2.02 -2.52
CA SER A 41 24.53 0.99 -2.43
C SER A 41 23.13 1.61 -2.35
N SER A 42 22.98 2.73 -1.63
CA SER A 42 21.72 3.47 -1.58
C SER A 42 21.35 4.08 -2.94
N GLY A 43 22.33 4.60 -3.69
CA GLY A 43 22.15 5.14 -5.03
C GLY A 43 21.70 4.08 -6.04
N GLU A 44 22.31 2.90 -6.02
CA GLU A 44 21.91 1.76 -6.86
C GLU A 44 20.47 1.30 -6.53
N LEU A 45 20.14 1.24 -5.24
CA LEU A 45 18.79 0.91 -4.80
C LEU A 45 17.79 1.97 -5.29
N LEU A 46 18.12 3.26 -5.17
CA LEU A 46 17.27 4.34 -5.66
C LEU A 46 17.02 4.20 -7.17
N LEU A 47 18.08 4.02 -7.97
CA LEU A 47 17.97 3.90 -9.42
C LEU A 47 17.19 2.65 -9.86
N SER A 48 17.29 1.54 -9.12
CA SER A 48 16.51 0.33 -9.42
C SER A 48 15.01 0.48 -9.13
N VAL A 49 14.64 1.27 -8.11
CA VAL A 49 13.24 1.45 -7.68
C VAL A 49 12.58 2.64 -8.38
N LEU A 50 13.34 3.67 -8.79
CA LEU A 50 12.82 4.90 -9.38
C LEU A 50 11.86 4.70 -10.57
N PRO A 51 12.13 3.81 -11.54
CA PRO A 51 11.19 3.56 -12.64
C PRO A 51 9.83 3.06 -12.16
N ASN A 52 9.81 2.18 -11.16
CA ASN A 52 8.57 1.67 -10.57
C ASN A 52 7.78 2.77 -9.86
N LEU A 53 8.47 3.71 -9.18
CA LEU A 53 7.82 4.88 -8.57
C LEU A 53 7.17 5.78 -9.62
N VAL A 54 7.90 6.10 -10.69
CA VAL A 54 7.40 6.95 -11.78
C VAL A 54 6.17 6.32 -12.43
N LEU A 55 6.23 5.04 -12.79
CA LEU A 55 5.10 4.33 -13.40
C LEU A 55 3.92 4.20 -12.44
N GLY A 56 4.17 3.92 -11.15
CA GLY A 56 3.14 3.85 -10.12
C GLY A 56 2.40 5.18 -9.92
N PHE A 57 3.12 6.29 -9.86
CA PHE A 57 2.53 7.62 -9.74
C PHE A 57 1.80 8.07 -11.00
N LEU A 58 2.31 7.75 -12.19
CA LEU A 58 1.62 8.00 -13.45
C LEU A 58 0.29 7.24 -13.51
N LEU A 59 0.31 5.94 -13.21
CA LEU A 59 -0.90 5.12 -13.16
C LEU A 59 -1.92 5.71 -12.19
N ALA A 60 -1.49 6.13 -11.00
CA ALA A 60 -2.37 6.74 -10.02
C ALA A 60 -2.98 8.07 -10.50
N GLY A 61 -2.20 8.90 -11.20
CA GLY A 61 -2.68 10.12 -11.85
C GLY A 61 -3.72 9.83 -12.94
N PHE A 62 -3.48 8.83 -13.78
CA PHE A 62 -4.45 8.41 -14.80
C PHE A 62 -5.72 7.84 -14.17
N LEU A 63 -5.62 6.97 -13.16
CA LEU A 63 -6.80 6.43 -12.46
C LEU A 63 -7.62 7.51 -11.75
N GLN A 64 -6.98 8.60 -11.29
CA GLN A 64 -7.69 9.77 -10.77
C GLN A 64 -8.57 10.45 -11.82
N VAL A 65 -8.18 10.45 -13.09
CA VAL A 65 -8.98 11.03 -14.18
C VAL A 65 -9.95 10.03 -14.77
N LEU A 66 -9.53 8.77 -14.93
CA LEU A 66 -10.28 7.73 -15.64
C LEU A 66 -11.38 7.07 -14.81
N LEU A 67 -11.25 7.01 -13.48
CA LEU A 67 -12.27 6.38 -12.64
C LEU A 67 -13.38 7.39 -12.28
N PRO A 68 -14.64 7.16 -12.66
CA PRO A 68 -15.75 8.02 -12.23
C PRO A 68 -15.88 8.02 -10.71
N GLY A 69 -15.97 9.20 -10.10
CA GLY A 69 -16.13 9.32 -8.65
C GLY A 69 -17.44 8.69 -8.17
N GLU A 70 -18.48 8.78 -8.99
CA GLU A 70 -19.81 8.22 -8.77
C GLU A 70 -19.72 6.70 -8.62
N LEU A 71 -18.99 6.01 -9.50
CA LEU A 71 -18.80 4.55 -9.42
C LEU A 71 -18.06 4.14 -8.15
N ILE A 72 -17.00 4.85 -7.78
CA ILE A 72 -16.24 4.55 -6.56
C ILE A 72 -17.11 4.78 -5.32
N SER A 73 -17.87 5.87 -5.27
CA SER A 73 -18.78 6.15 -4.15
C SER A 73 -19.93 5.14 -4.06
N GLN A 74 -20.46 4.68 -5.20
CA GLN A 74 -21.55 3.71 -5.24
C GLN A 74 -21.08 2.30 -4.83
N TRP A 75 -19.91 1.88 -5.34
CA TRP A 75 -19.42 0.52 -5.17
C TRP A 75 -18.59 0.35 -3.90
N MET A 76 -17.87 1.37 -3.49
CA MET A 76 -16.94 1.32 -2.35
C MET A 76 -17.21 2.41 -1.31
N GLY A 77 -18.29 3.20 -1.42
CA GLY A 77 -18.62 4.24 -0.43
C GLY A 77 -19.11 3.70 0.91
N HIS A 78 -19.44 4.61 1.83
CA HIS A 78 -19.88 4.23 3.19
C HIS A 78 -21.15 3.34 3.19
N GLU A 79 -22.09 3.64 2.29
CA GLU A 79 -23.37 2.94 2.15
C GLU A 79 -23.27 1.63 1.34
N SER A 80 -22.10 1.30 0.79
CA SER A 80 -21.92 0.10 -0.05
C SER A 80 -22.02 -1.23 0.72
N GLY A 81 -22.01 -1.19 2.05
CA GLY A 81 -22.18 -2.34 2.92
C GLY A 81 -21.23 -3.50 2.59
N GLY A 82 -21.75 -4.73 2.60
CA GLY A 82 -20.96 -5.93 2.28
C GLY A 82 -20.45 -5.97 0.83
N VAL A 83 -21.18 -5.35 -0.11
CA VAL A 83 -20.77 -5.29 -1.52
C VAL A 83 -19.46 -4.54 -1.67
N GLY A 84 -19.30 -3.40 -0.99
CA GLY A 84 -18.04 -2.65 -1.04
C GLY A 84 -16.86 -3.36 -0.40
N LEU A 85 -17.09 -4.19 0.62
CA LEU A 85 -16.03 -5.02 1.20
C LEU A 85 -15.53 -6.06 0.20
N LEU A 86 -16.43 -6.68 -0.55
CA LEU A 86 -16.10 -7.66 -1.58
C LEU A 86 -15.40 -7.00 -2.78
N ILE A 87 -15.88 -5.84 -3.22
CA ILE A 87 -15.26 -5.07 -4.31
C ILE A 87 -13.86 -4.60 -3.89
N GLY A 88 -13.71 -4.06 -2.68
CA GLY A 88 -12.41 -3.69 -2.13
C GLY A 88 -11.46 -4.89 -2.05
N THR A 89 -11.95 -6.03 -1.57
CA THR A 89 -11.19 -7.28 -1.53
C THR A 89 -10.73 -7.72 -2.92
N ALA A 90 -11.63 -7.75 -3.90
CA ALA A 90 -11.30 -8.14 -5.27
C ALA A 90 -10.28 -7.18 -5.90
N ALA A 91 -10.50 -5.86 -5.76
CA ALA A 91 -9.59 -4.85 -6.28
C ALA A 91 -8.19 -4.97 -5.63
N GLY A 92 -8.10 -5.20 -4.32
CA GLY A 92 -6.83 -5.37 -3.62
C GLY A 92 -6.11 -6.66 -4.03
N ALA A 93 -6.85 -7.76 -4.18
CA ALA A 93 -6.30 -9.05 -4.61
C ALA A 93 -5.77 -9.00 -6.06
N LEU A 94 -6.43 -8.26 -6.94
CA LEU A 94 -6.10 -8.21 -8.37
C LEU A 94 -5.09 -7.14 -8.74
N THR A 95 -4.96 -6.06 -7.96
CA THR A 95 -4.02 -5.00 -8.27
C THR A 95 -2.59 -5.50 -8.02
N PRO A 96 -1.71 -5.55 -9.05
CA PRO A 96 -0.31 -5.84 -8.83
C PRO A 96 0.43 -4.58 -8.37
N GLY A 97 1.54 -4.78 -7.66
CA GLY A 97 2.47 -3.70 -7.33
C GLY A 97 2.90 -3.70 -5.87
N GLY A 98 3.72 -2.71 -5.55
CA GLY A 98 4.18 -2.42 -4.20
C GLY A 98 3.42 -1.24 -3.58
N PRO A 99 3.73 -0.86 -2.32
CA PRO A 99 3.11 0.27 -1.62
C PRO A 99 2.95 1.53 -2.49
N PHE A 100 3.95 1.82 -3.31
CA PHE A 100 3.99 3.00 -4.18
C PHE A 100 2.96 3.01 -5.31
N THR A 101 2.37 1.87 -5.64
CA THR A 101 1.22 1.78 -6.57
C THR A 101 -0.10 1.83 -5.80
N HIS A 102 -0.20 1.05 -4.72
CA HIS A 102 -1.45 0.88 -3.99
C HIS A 102 -1.89 2.13 -3.22
N PHE A 103 -0.99 2.78 -2.48
CA PHE A 103 -1.38 3.92 -1.65
C PHE A 103 -1.85 5.15 -2.46
N PRO A 104 -1.24 5.48 -3.62
CA PRO A 104 -1.80 6.50 -4.50
C PRO A 104 -3.19 6.15 -5.07
N ILE A 105 -3.44 4.88 -5.42
CA ILE A 105 -4.78 4.41 -5.86
C ILE A 105 -5.79 4.58 -4.73
N LEU A 106 -5.44 4.15 -3.53
CA LEU A 106 -6.31 4.26 -2.35
C LEU A 106 -6.56 5.72 -1.95
N ALA A 107 -5.57 6.59 -2.07
CA ALA A 107 -5.74 8.02 -1.87
C ALA A 107 -6.76 8.60 -2.87
N SER A 108 -6.70 8.17 -4.14
CA SER A 108 -7.72 8.53 -5.15
C SER A 108 -9.10 7.98 -4.81
N PHE A 109 -9.20 6.77 -4.25
CA PHE A 109 -10.50 6.19 -3.89
C PHE A 109 -11.12 6.97 -2.74
N LEU A 110 -10.33 7.28 -1.71
CA LEU A 110 -10.75 8.09 -0.57
C LEU A 110 -11.20 9.49 -1.01
N SER A 111 -10.45 10.16 -1.89
CA SER A 111 -10.83 11.48 -2.41
C SER A 111 -12.13 11.45 -3.25
N LYS A 112 -12.53 10.27 -3.73
CA LYS A 112 -13.75 10.02 -4.50
C LYS A 112 -14.89 9.43 -3.67
N GLY A 113 -14.76 9.44 -2.34
CA GLY A 113 -15.83 9.02 -1.43
C GLY A 113 -15.85 7.53 -1.09
N ALA A 114 -14.76 6.79 -1.34
CA ALA A 114 -14.63 5.42 -0.83
C ALA A 114 -14.65 5.41 0.71
N GLY A 115 -15.38 4.46 1.27
CA GLY A 115 -15.44 4.22 2.71
C GLY A 115 -14.18 3.56 3.23
N VAL A 116 -13.88 3.81 4.51
CA VAL A 116 -12.72 3.23 5.21
C VAL A 116 -12.78 1.69 5.22
N GLY A 117 -13.96 1.10 5.36
CA GLY A 117 -14.12 -0.36 5.35
C GLY A 117 -13.65 -1.01 4.05
N PRO A 118 -14.23 -0.64 2.88
CA PRO A 118 -13.77 -1.11 1.57
C PRO A 118 -12.28 -0.86 1.29
N VAL A 119 -11.74 0.29 1.72
CA VAL A 119 -10.30 0.61 1.61
C VAL A 119 -9.45 -0.32 2.47
N CYS A 120 -9.84 -0.61 3.70
CA CYS A 120 -9.14 -1.57 4.56
C CYS A 120 -9.25 -3.01 4.04
N ALA A 121 -10.39 -3.41 3.48
CA ALA A 121 -10.54 -4.69 2.80
C ALA A 121 -9.57 -4.81 1.61
N TYR A 122 -9.42 -3.74 0.83
CA TYR A 122 -8.43 -3.68 -0.25
C TYR A 122 -7.00 -3.89 0.27
N ILE A 123 -6.58 -3.15 1.30
CA ILE A 123 -5.22 -3.26 1.85
C ILE A 123 -4.96 -4.68 2.35
N ALA A 124 -5.92 -5.25 3.10
CA ALA A 124 -5.82 -6.60 3.61
C ALA A 124 -5.77 -7.65 2.48
N ALA A 125 -6.56 -7.48 1.42
CA ALA A 125 -6.57 -8.40 0.28
C ALA A 125 -5.29 -8.33 -0.54
N TRP A 126 -4.74 -7.14 -0.74
CA TRP A 126 -3.43 -6.99 -1.35
C TRP A 126 -2.34 -7.71 -0.52
N ALA A 127 -2.35 -7.50 0.79
CA ALA A 127 -1.38 -8.13 1.69
C ALA A 127 -1.55 -9.66 1.78
N LEU A 128 -2.77 -10.15 1.88
CA LEU A 128 -3.05 -11.56 2.19
C LEU A 128 -3.33 -12.40 0.95
N ILE A 129 -3.98 -11.87 -0.07
CA ILE A 129 -4.37 -12.63 -1.26
C ILE A 129 -3.38 -12.40 -2.39
N GLY A 130 -3.19 -11.16 -2.83
CA GLY A 130 -2.26 -10.76 -3.90
C GLY A 130 -2.11 -11.82 -5.01
N VAL A 131 -3.04 -11.86 -5.98
CA VAL A 131 -3.06 -12.89 -7.04
C VAL A 131 -1.75 -12.92 -7.82
N ASN A 132 -1.16 -11.74 -8.08
CA ASN A 132 0.15 -11.62 -8.69
C ASN A 132 1.22 -12.35 -7.87
N ARG A 133 1.17 -12.26 -6.52
CA ARG A 133 2.12 -12.94 -5.64
C ARG A 133 1.94 -14.45 -5.67
N ILE A 134 0.70 -14.93 -5.68
CA ILE A 134 0.41 -16.36 -5.77
C ILE A 134 1.00 -16.94 -7.05
N ILE A 135 0.69 -16.32 -8.20
CA ILE A 135 1.05 -16.86 -9.51
C ILE A 135 2.55 -16.75 -9.76
N VAL A 136 3.16 -15.60 -9.46
CA VAL A 136 4.55 -15.33 -9.82
C VAL A 136 5.54 -15.93 -8.81
N TRP A 137 5.18 -15.96 -7.53
CA TRP A 137 6.12 -16.32 -6.46
C TRP A 137 5.73 -17.59 -5.71
N GLU A 138 4.51 -17.68 -5.20
CA GLU A 138 4.15 -18.78 -4.32
C GLU A 138 4.05 -20.12 -5.06
N LEU A 139 3.41 -20.15 -6.24
CA LEU A 139 3.30 -21.37 -7.03
C LEU A 139 4.66 -21.91 -7.49
N PRO A 140 5.59 -21.10 -8.05
CA PRO A 140 6.88 -21.61 -8.50
C PRO A 140 7.84 -21.97 -7.36
N ILE A 141 7.82 -21.23 -6.24
CA ILE A 141 8.80 -21.39 -5.15
C ILE A 141 8.32 -22.37 -4.09
N LEU A 142 7.04 -22.29 -3.68
CA LEU A 142 6.49 -23.06 -2.55
C LEU A 142 5.65 -24.26 -3.01
N GLY A 143 5.27 -24.29 -4.28
CA GLY A 143 4.43 -25.32 -4.87
C GLY A 143 2.94 -25.14 -4.61
N PRO A 144 2.08 -25.87 -5.35
CA PRO A 144 0.64 -25.64 -5.40
C PRO A 144 -0.08 -25.95 -4.08
N ARG A 145 0.40 -26.94 -3.31
CA ARG A 145 -0.25 -27.33 -2.04
C ARG A 145 -0.18 -26.21 -1.00
N ILE A 146 1.01 -25.62 -0.81
CA ILE A 146 1.20 -24.54 0.16
C ILE A 146 0.46 -23.28 -0.27
N ALA A 147 0.61 -22.89 -1.54
CA ALA A 147 -0.08 -21.73 -2.11
C ALA A 147 -1.61 -21.82 -1.95
N LEU A 148 -2.19 -22.99 -2.25
CA LEU A 148 -3.64 -23.19 -2.15
C LEU A 148 -4.13 -23.16 -0.70
N VAL A 149 -3.47 -23.88 0.23
CA VAL A 149 -3.86 -23.89 1.64
C VAL A 149 -3.81 -22.48 2.23
N ARG A 150 -2.73 -21.74 1.96
CA ARG A 150 -2.57 -20.36 2.43
C ARG A 150 -3.61 -19.42 1.82
N PHE A 151 -3.88 -19.53 0.51
CA PHE A 151 -4.91 -18.74 -0.17
C PHE A 151 -6.28 -18.97 0.44
N LEU A 152 -6.70 -20.23 0.58
CA LEU A 152 -7.99 -20.60 1.15
C LEU A 152 -8.14 -20.12 2.60
N ALA A 153 -7.09 -20.30 3.42
CA ALA A 153 -7.07 -19.82 4.80
C ALA A 153 -7.18 -18.29 4.91
N SER A 154 -6.69 -17.56 3.89
CA SER A 154 -6.65 -16.10 3.89
C SER A 154 -7.89 -15.45 3.27
N MET A 155 -8.69 -16.18 2.50
CA MET A 155 -9.71 -15.60 1.61
C MET A 155 -10.81 -14.81 2.35
N ALA A 156 -11.20 -15.26 3.55
CA ALA A 156 -12.24 -14.61 4.35
C ALA A 156 -11.72 -13.42 5.19
N VAL A 157 -10.40 -13.29 5.34
CA VAL A 157 -9.79 -12.31 6.25
C VAL A 157 -9.95 -10.86 5.74
N PRO A 158 -9.73 -10.54 4.45
CA PRO A 158 -9.88 -9.16 3.97
C PRO A 158 -11.25 -8.51 4.17
N PRO A 159 -12.39 -9.15 3.81
CA PRO A 159 -13.70 -8.55 4.06
C PRO A 159 -13.98 -8.42 5.57
N LEU A 160 -13.48 -9.34 6.41
CA LEU A 160 -13.59 -9.23 7.86
C LEU A 160 -12.82 -8.02 8.41
N VAL A 161 -11.59 -7.80 7.94
CA VAL A 161 -10.78 -6.64 8.31
C VAL A 161 -11.48 -5.35 7.88
N GLY A 162 -12.02 -5.29 6.67
CA GLY A 162 -12.77 -4.12 6.20
C GLY A 162 -14.04 -3.85 7.01
N TRP A 163 -14.79 -4.90 7.35
CA TRP A 163 -15.96 -4.76 8.22
C TRP A 163 -15.59 -4.21 9.60
N LEU A 164 -14.57 -4.80 10.23
CA LEU A 164 -14.10 -4.36 11.55
C LEU A 164 -13.58 -2.92 11.50
N ALA A 165 -12.78 -2.57 10.49
CA ALA A 165 -12.28 -1.22 10.30
C ALA A 165 -13.43 -0.21 10.13
N GLY A 166 -14.45 -0.55 9.35
CA GLY A 166 -15.66 0.28 9.21
C GLY A 166 -16.44 0.45 10.52
N ALA A 167 -16.51 -0.59 11.35
CA ALA A 167 -17.12 -0.51 12.67
C ALA A 167 -16.30 0.40 13.61
N LEU A 168 -14.98 0.19 13.70
CA LEU A 168 -14.09 0.98 14.53
C LEU A 168 -14.05 2.45 14.09
N TYR A 169 -14.06 2.73 12.79
CA TYR A 169 -14.05 4.09 12.27
C TYR A 169 -15.28 4.90 12.71
N ARG A 170 -16.45 4.25 12.80
CA ARG A 170 -17.67 4.89 13.31
C ARG A 170 -17.60 5.19 14.81
N VAL A 171 -16.94 4.34 15.58
CA VAL A 171 -16.76 4.50 17.04
C VAL A 171 -15.76 5.60 17.35
N PHE A 172 -14.62 5.62 16.67
CA PHE A 172 -13.53 6.55 16.97
C PHE A 172 -13.71 7.93 16.37
N ARG A 173 -14.79 8.16 15.60
CA ARG A 173 -15.19 9.42 14.93
C ARG A 173 -14.07 10.45 14.98
N PHE A 174 -12.99 10.21 14.21
CA PHE A 174 -11.89 11.15 14.15
C PHE A 174 -12.50 12.45 13.64
N SER A 175 -12.69 13.41 14.55
CA SER A 175 -13.10 14.77 14.23
C SER A 175 -12.02 15.34 13.32
N ALA A 176 -12.25 15.24 12.02
CA ALA A 176 -11.52 15.95 10.98
C ALA A 176 -12.36 17.15 10.57
#